data_AF-L5L2X1-F1
#
_entry.id   AF-L5L2X1-F1
#
_cell.length_a   1.000
_cell.length_b   1.000
_cell.length_c   1.000
_cell.angle_alpha   90.00
_cell.angle_beta   90.00
_cell.angle_gamma   90.00
#
_symmetry.space_group_name_H-M   'P 1'
#
loop_
_entity.id
_entity.type
_entity.pdbx_description
1 polymer ?
#
loop_
_entity_poly.entity_id
_entity_poly.type
_entity_poly.pdbx_seq_one_letter_code
_entity_poly.pdbx_strand_id
1 'polypeptide(L)'
;MLFLGGRRRSRSRELYLQEQSLRVAALNGRRLGLQDDEDLQALLKGSQLLKVKSNSWRRERFYKLQEDCKTIWQESRKVMRTPESQLCECPGATG
;
A
#
# COMPACT_ATOMS: atom_id res chain seq x y z
N MET A 1 -21.96 7.65 17.14
CA MET A 1 -22.04 9.01 16.54
C MET A 1 -21.74 8.88 15.05
N LEU A 2 -22.79 9.15 14.27
CA LEU A 2 -23.02 9.30 12.82
C LEU A 2 -21.82 9.28 11.82
N PHE A 3 -21.93 8.34 10.86
CA PHE A 3 -21.65 8.37 9.41
C PHE A 3 -20.54 9.24 8.81
N LEU A 4 -19.63 8.58 8.06
CA LEU A 4 -19.24 9.05 6.72
C LEU A 4 -19.37 7.88 5.73
N GLY A 5 -20.60 7.58 5.33
CA GLY A 5 -20.85 6.93 4.05
C GLY A 5 -20.28 7.86 2.97
N GLY A 6 -19.09 7.53 2.48
CA GLY A 6 -18.48 8.29 1.40
C GLY A 6 -19.47 8.41 0.26
N ARG A 7 -19.80 9.64 -0.16
CA ARG A 7 -20.57 9.89 -1.38
C ARG A 7 -19.95 9.03 -2.48
N ARG A 8 -20.70 8.03 -2.97
CA ARG A 8 -20.32 7.25 -4.16
C ARG A 8 -19.96 8.28 -5.23
N ARG A 9 -18.68 8.37 -5.60
CA ARG A 9 -18.26 9.25 -6.68
C ARG A 9 -19.04 8.81 -7.93
N SER A 10 -19.48 9.76 -8.75
CA SER A 10 -20.16 9.37 -10.00
C SER A 10 -19.18 8.56 -10.85
N ARG A 11 -19.69 7.54 -11.54
CA ARG A 11 -18.87 6.65 -12.40
C ARG A 11 -18.00 7.45 -13.38
N SER A 12 -18.54 8.51 -13.97
CA SER A 12 -17.81 9.38 -14.90
C SER A 12 -16.62 10.08 -14.23
N ARG A 13 -16.77 10.50 -12.96
CA ARG A 13 -15.68 11.14 -12.21
C ARG A 13 -14.59 10.13 -11.86
N GLU A 14 -14.95 8.89 -11.51
CA GLU A 14 -13.99 7.82 -11.25
C GLU A 14 -13.20 7.47 -12.51
N LEU A 15 -13.87 7.31 -13.65
CA LEU A 15 -13.24 7.07 -14.95
C LEU A 15 -12.29 8.19 -15.34
N TYR A 16 -12.69 9.45 -15.18
CA TYR A 16 -11.83 10.60 -15.47
C TYR A 16 -10.56 10.58 -14.60
N LEU A 17 -10.69 10.34 -13.30
CA LEU A 17 -9.54 10.25 -12.39
C LEU A 17 -8.62 9.08 -12.77
N GLN A 18 -9.20 7.94 -13.16
CA GLN A 18 -8.45 6.79 -13.64
C GLN A 18 -7.69 7.10 -14.94
N GLU A 19 -8.31 7.80 -15.88
CA GLU A 19 -7.63 8.21 -17.12
C GLU A 19 -6.49 9.20 -16.83
N GLN A 20 -6.71 10.18 -15.95
CA GLN A 20 -5.65 11.11 -15.52
C GLN A 20 -4.48 10.38 -14.85
N SER A 21 -4.79 9.44 -13.97
CA SER A 21 -3.84 8.54 -13.30
C SER A 21 -3.00 7.76 -14.34
N LEU A 22 -3.65 7.10 -15.29
CA LEU A 22 -2.97 6.35 -16.36
C LEU A 22 -2.09 7.26 -17.24
N ARG A 23 -2.54 8.47 -17.57
CA ARG A 23 -1.75 9.44 -18.34
C ARG A 23 -0.48 9.85 -17.60
N VAL A 24 -0.59 10.12 -16.30
CA VAL A 24 0.57 10.49 -15.46
C VAL A 24 1.57 9.32 -15.38
N ALA A 25 1.07 8.11 -15.12
CA ALA A 25 1.91 6.91 -15.11
C ALA A 25 2.63 6.70 -16.45
N ALA A 26 1.93 6.83 -17.58
CA ALA A 26 2.53 6.69 -18.90
C ALA A 26 3.61 7.76 -19.17
N LEU A 27 3.35 9.02 -18.80
CA LEU A 27 4.35 10.09 -18.95
C LEU A 27 5.60 9.85 -18.09
N ASN A 28 5.42 9.34 -16.86
CA ASN A 28 6.53 9.02 -15.98
C ASN A 28 7.30 7.80 -16.49
N GLY A 29 6.61 6.76 -16.97
CA GLY A 29 7.20 5.62 -17.66
C GLY A 29 8.11 6.08 -18.82
N ARG A 30 7.65 6.99 -19.69
CA ARG A 30 8.52 7.56 -20.75
C ARG A 30 9.75 8.25 -20.21
N ARG A 31 9.57 9.12 -19.21
CA ARG A 31 10.67 9.90 -18.63
C ARG A 31 11.74 9.01 -17.99
N LEU A 32 11.33 7.85 -17.47
CA LEU A 32 12.22 6.86 -16.86
C LEU A 32 12.74 5.82 -17.86
N GLY A 33 12.28 5.84 -19.11
CA GLY A 33 12.64 4.84 -20.13
C GLY A 33 11.95 3.48 -19.95
N LEU A 34 10.86 3.42 -19.18
CA LEU A 34 10.13 2.20 -18.79
C LEU A 34 8.70 2.16 -19.37
N GLN A 35 8.47 2.80 -20.53
CA GLN A 35 7.12 2.97 -21.09
C GLN A 35 6.39 1.64 -21.36
N ASP A 36 7.15 0.62 -21.78
CA ASP A 36 6.64 -0.68 -22.23
C ASP A 36 7.12 -1.84 -21.34
N ASP A 37 7.53 -1.50 -20.12
CA ASP A 37 7.99 -2.46 -19.14
C ASP A 37 6.80 -3.23 -18.55
N GLU A 38 6.76 -4.55 -18.77
CA GLU A 38 5.69 -5.43 -18.29
C GLU A 38 5.66 -5.49 -16.76
N ASP A 39 6.82 -5.45 -16.12
CA ASP A 39 6.93 -5.46 -14.66
C ASP A 39 6.35 -4.16 -14.09
N LEU A 40 6.61 -3.02 -14.72
CA LEU A 40 6.03 -1.74 -14.33
C LEU A 40 4.50 -1.75 -14.43
N GLN A 41 3.94 -2.30 -15.51
CA GLN A 41 2.50 -2.43 -15.67
C GLN A 41 1.88 -3.35 -14.60
N ALA A 42 2.56 -4.47 -14.28
CA ALA A 42 2.14 -5.37 -13.21
C ALA A 42 2.14 -4.67 -11.84
N LEU A 43 3.18 -3.89 -11.55
CA LEU A 43 3.30 -3.10 -10.31
C LEU A 43 2.23 -2.00 -10.21
N LEU A 44 1.91 -1.32 -11.32
CA LEU A 44 0.85 -0.30 -11.38
C LEU A 44 -0.55 -0.90 -11.20
N LYS A 45 -0.79 -2.14 -11.64
CA LYS A 45 -2.04 -2.86 -11.36
C LYS A 45 -2.14 -3.20 -9.87
N GLY A 46 -1.00 -3.56 -9.28
CA GLY A 46 -0.88 -4.01 -7.90
C GLY A 46 -1.25 -5.49 -7.73
N SER A 47 -0.73 -6.10 -6.67
CA SER A 47 -0.85 -7.52 -6.42
C SER A 47 -0.91 -7.83 -4.91
N GLN A 48 -1.50 -8.98 -4.59
CA GLN A 48 -1.45 -9.55 -3.25
C GLN A 48 -0.14 -10.29 -3.06
N LEU A 49 0.66 -9.86 -2.08
CA LEU A 49 1.96 -10.43 -1.78
C LEU A 49 2.03 -10.90 -0.33
N LEU A 50 2.80 -11.95 -0.07
CA LEU A 50 3.02 -12.44 1.28
C LEU A 50 4.19 -11.68 1.94
N LYS A 51 3.87 -10.75 2.85
CA LYS A 51 4.89 -10.06 3.65
C LYS A 51 5.43 -11.00 4.71
N VAL A 52 6.67 -11.43 4.55
CA VAL A 52 7.40 -12.28 5.51
C VAL A 52 8.25 -11.39 6.42
N LYS A 53 8.06 -11.49 7.75
CA LYS A 53 8.92 -10.83 8.75
C LYS A 53 9.63 -11.80 9.68
N SER A 54 9.07 -12.99 9.88
CA SER A 54 9.68 -14.10 10.60
C SER A 54 9.08 -15.41 10.09
N ASN A 55 9.58 -16.56 10.53
CA ASN A 55 9.03 -17.87 10.13
C ASN A 55 7.52 -17.98 10.44
N SER A 56 7.10 -17.47 11.61
CA SER A 56 5.71 -17.44 12.05
C SER A 56 4.92 -16.21 11.57
N TRP A 57 5.59 -15.10 11.22
CA TRP A 57 4.94 -13.90 10.71
C TRP A 57 5.04 -13.85 9.19
N ARG A 58 4.01 -14.38 8.54
CA ARG A 58 3.80 -14.33 7.10
C ARG A 58 2.36 -13.89 6.86
N ARG A 59 2.17 -12.71 6.26
CA ARG A 59 0.85 -12.10 6.13
C ARG A 59 0.64 -11.54 4.73
N GLU A 60 -0.47 -11.91 4.10
CA GLU A 60 -0.87 -11.38 2.80
C GLU A 60 -1.20 -9.89 2.91
N ARG A 61 -0.65 -9.07 2.02
CA ARG A 61 -0.84 -7.63 1.95
C ARG A 61 -0.88 -7.19 0.50
N PHE A 62 -1.73 -6.21 0.21
CA PHE A 62 -1.79 -5.61 -1.11
C PHE A 62 -0.70 -4.55 -1.27
N TYR A 63 0.01 -4.62 -2.39
CA TYR A 63 1.02 -3.65 -2.79
C TYR A 63 0.69 -3.12 -4.19
N LYS A 64 0.83 -1.81 -4.37
CA LYS A 64 0.57 -1.16 -5.66
C LYS A 64 1.48 0.03 -5.85
N LEU A 65 2.14 0.09 -6.99
CA LEU A 65 2.89 1.27 -7.41
C LEU A 65 1.94 2.43 -7.75
N GLN A 66 2.28 3.63 -7.30
CA GLN A 66 1.53 4.84 -7.60
C GLN A 66 1.90 5.38 -8.99
N GLU A 67 1.11 6.32 -9.48
CA GLU A 67 1.29 6.87 -10.84
C GLU A 67 2.55 7.72 -10.99
N ASP A 68 3.15 8.13 -9.88
CA ASP A 68 4.43 8.84 -9.87
C ASP A 68 5.63 7.95 -10.22
N CYS A 69 5.42 6.63 -10.34
CA CYS A 69 6.45 5.60 -10.53
C CYS A 69 7.56 5.67 -9.46
N LYS A 70 7.26 6.20 -8.28
CA LYS A 70 8.22 6.44 -7.19
C LYS A 70 7.72 5.93 -5.85
N THR A 71 6.41 5.99 -5.62
CA THR A 71 5.80 5.64 -4.34
C THR A 71 5.05 4.33 -4.46
N ILE A 72 5.19 3.44 -3.47
CA ILE A 72 4.40 2.21 -3.36
C ILE A 72 3.38 2.38 -2.24
N TRP A 73 2.10 2.19 -2.58
CA TRP A 73 1.05 2.04 -1.59
C TRP A 73 1.06 0.62 -1.03
N GLN A 74 0.97 0.50 0.29
CA GLN A 74 0.87 -0.78 0.98
C GLN A 74 -0.33 -0.82 1.92
N GLU A 75 -0.98 -1.96 2.00
CA GLU A 75 -2.03 -2.17 2.99
C GLU A 75 -1.43 -2.26 4.41
N SER A 76 -1.75 -1.31 5.28
CA SER A 76 -1.32 -1.34 6.68
C SER A 76 -2.43 -1.90 7.58
N ARG A 77 -2.22 -3.09 8.13
CA ARG A 77 -3.04 -3.63 9.24
C ARG A 77 -2.29 -3.45 10.55
N LYS A 78 -2.40 -2.26 11.14
CA LYS A 78 -1.87 -2.00 12.49
C LYS A 78 -2.93 -2.47 13.49
N VAL A 79 -2.69 -3.60 14.14
CA VAL A 79 -3.48 -3.98 15.32
C VAL A 79 -3.07 -2.99 16.41
N MET A 80 -4.00 -2.14 16.85
CA MET A 80 -3.77 -1.31 18.03
C MET A 80 -3.63 -2.26 19.22
N ARG A 81 -2.39 -2.52 19.63
CA ARG A 81 -2.12 -3.22 20.88
C ARG A 81 -2.45 -2.23 22.00
N THR A 82 -3.33 -2.62 22.90
CA THR A 82 -3.60 -1.88 24.14
C THR A 82 -2.31 -1.76 24.96
N PRO A 83 -2.14 -0.65 25.71
CA PRO A 83 -0.88 -0.30 26.38
C PRO A 83 -0.39 -1.32 27.42
N GLU A 84 -1.23 -2.26 27.87
CA GLU A 84 -0.87 -3.28 28.88
C GLU A 84 0.15 -4.30 28.39
N SER A 85 0.42 -4.40 27.08
CA SER A 85 1.40 -5.35 26.52
C SER A 85 2.83 -4.81 26.41
N GLN A 86 3.13 -3.63 26.99
CA GLN A 86 4.47 -3.00 26.94
C GLN A 86 5.31 -3.16 28.22
N LEU A 87 5.01 -4.12 29.12
CA LEU A 87 6.00 -4.53 30.11
C LEU A 87 7.05 -5.43 29.45
N CYS A 88 8.14 -4.80 29.00
CA CYS A 88 9.41 -5.50 28.88
C CYS A 88 9.95 -5.68 30.30
N GLU A 89 9.70 -6.85 30.89
CA GLU A 89 10.40 -7.26 32.10
C GLU A 89 11.87 -7.50 31.75
N CYS A 90 12.77 -6.69 32.31
CA CYS A 90 14.20 -6.95 32.29
C CYS A 90 14.51 -8.04 33.33
N PRO A 91 15.07 -9.20 32.95
CA PRO A 91 15.56 -10.15 33.95
C PRO A 91 16.93 -9.69 34.43
N GLY A 92 17.05 -9.39 35.73
CA GLY A 92 18.34 -9.35 36.41
C GLY A 92 18.67 -8.05 37.15
N ALA A 93 18.39 -8.04 38.45
CA ALA A 93 19.19 -7.32 39.44
C ALA A 93 19.13 -8.12 40.75
N THR A 94 19.98 -9.15 40.83
CA THR A 94 20.39 -9.73 42.11
C THR A 94 21.73 -9.09 42.45
N GLY A 95 21.81 -8.46 43.61
CA GLY A 95 22.99 -7.84 44.19
C GLY A 95 22.66 -7.32 45.57
#